data_AF-A0A2D4HR06-F1
#
_entry.id   AF-A0A2D4HR06-F1
#
_cell.length_a   1.000
_cell.length_b   1.000
_cell.length_c   1.000
_cell.angle_alpha   90.00
_cell.angle_beta   90.00
_cell.angle_gamma   90.00
#
_symmetry.space_group_name_H-M   'P 1'
#
loop_
_entity.id
_entity.type
_entity.pdbx_description
1 polymer ?
#
loop_
_entity_poly.entity_id
_entity_poly.type
_entity_poly.pdbx_seq_one_letter_code
_entity_poly.pdbx_strand_id
1 'polypeptide(L)'
;MTFNTSVPPHEYLIQSLSAMKDYNISVSCMNEIGWSNLSPWIMASTTEGAPSGPPLNVTISINESSSSVIVKWIKPPASQMNGKLQSYRISHVWQTSERSVRMN
;
A
#
# COMPACT_ATOMS: atom_id res chain seq x y z
N MET A 1 14.28 9.44 10.61
CA MET A 1 13.24 9.59 11.64
C MET A 1 13.83 9.11 12.95
N THR A 2 13.45 9.72 14.07
CA THR A 2 13.96 9.36 15.41
C THR A 2 12.77 9.04 16.30
N PHE A 3 12.90 7.98 17.09
CA PHE A 3 11.85 7.49 17.97
C PHE A 3 12.44 7.32 19.38
N ASN A 4 11.68 7.73 20.40
CA ASN A 4 12.13 7.69 21.79
C ASN A 4 11.24 6.74 22.59
N THR A 5 11.86 5.97 23.49
CA THR A 5 11.19 5.14 24.49
C THR A 5 11.96 5.24 25.81
N SER A 6 11.26 5.30 26.94
CA SER A 6 11.86 5.53 28.26
C SER A 6 11.29 4.67 29.38
N VAL A 7 10.11 4.06 29.17
CA VAL A 7 9.43 3.24 30.18
C VAL A 7 9.67 1.77 29.86
N PRO A 8 10.12 0.93 30.81
CA PRO A 8 10.24 -0.50 30.58
C PRO A 8 8.91 -1.15 30.15
N PRO A 9 8.91 -2.10 29.20
CA PRO A 9 10.09 -2.58 28.47
C PRO A 9 10.63 -1.51 27.49
N HIS A 10 11.96 -1.44 27.31
CA HIS A 10 12.62 -0.49 26.40
C HIS A 10 12.40 -0.86 24.93
N GLU A 11 11.14 -0.89 24.52
CA GLU A 11 10.66 -1.30 23.21
C GLU A 11 9.94 -0.13 22.54
N TYR A 12 10.03 -0.10 21.20
CA TYR A 12 9.28 0.85 20.40
C TYR A 12 8.81 0.18 19.11
N LEU A 13 7.50 0.25 18.85
CA LEU A 13 6.91 -0.24 17.62
C LEU A 13 6.91 0.87 16.57
N ILE A 14 7.80 0.77 15.58
CA ILE A 14 7.82 1.69 14.43
C ILE A 14 6.68 1.32 13.49
N GLN A 15 5.70 2.22 13.33
CA GLN A 15 4.52 2.03 12.50
C GLN A 15 4.60 2.82 11.18
N SER A 16 3.67 2.55 10.26
CA SER A 16 3.52 3.27 9.00
C SER A 16 4.76 3.24 8.09
N LEU A 17 5.53 2.16 8.15
CA LEU A 17 6.60 1.89 7.19
C LEU A 17 5.99 1.44 5.85
N SER A 18 6.61 1.83 4.74
CA SER A 18 6.28 1.25 3.43
C SER A 18 6.56 -0.25 3.43
N ALA A 19 5.62 -1.02 2.89
CA ALA A 19 5.73 -2.46 2.71
C ALA A 19 6.79 -2.84 1.66
N MET A 20 7.31 -4.07 1.74
CA MET A 20 8.33 -4.62 0.84
C MET A 20 9.53 -3.69 0.65
N LYS A 21 10.06 -3.16 1.76
CA LYS A 21 11.12 -2.15 1.74
C LYS A 21 12.14 -2.36 2.84
N ASP A 22 13.40 -2.10 2.51
CA ASP A 22 14.52 -2.18 3.44
C ASP A 22 14.71 -0.86 4.20
N TYR A 23 14.96 -0.99 5.50
CA TYR A 23 15.26 0.10 6.43
C TYR A 23 16.54 -0.19 7.19
N ASN A 24 17.34 0.85 7.41
CA ASN A 24 18.47 0.80 8.32
C ASN A 24 18.05 1.38 9.67
N ILE A 25 18.35 0.65 10.74
CA ILE A 25 17.96 0.99 12.11
C ILE A 25 19.21 1.01 12.99
N SER A 26 19.32 2.01 13.85
CA SER A 26 20.35 2.11 14.90
C SER A 26 19.72 2.72 16.14
N VAL A 27 20.29 2.42 17.31
CA VAL A 27 19.79 2.92 18.60
C VAL A 27 20.89 3.63 19.38
N SER A 28 20.51 4.59 20.21
CA SER A 28 21.37 5.23 21.22
C SER A 28 20.59 5.41 22.51
N CYS A 29 21.30 5.41 23.63
CA CYS A 29 20.71 5.63 24.95
C CYS A 29 21.02 7.04 25.44
N MET A 30 20.14 7.64 26.26
CA MET A 30 20.37 8.94 26.89
C MET A 30 20.29 8.82 28.41
N ASN A 31 21.17 9.51 29.12
CA ASN A 31 21.07 9.75 30.57
C ASN A 31 21.25 11.26 30.87
N GLU A 32 21.39 11.61 32.15
CA GLU A 32 21.57 13.01 32.59
C GLU A 32 22.84 13.68 32.06
N ILE A 33 23.86 12.91 31.67
CA ILE A 33 25.10 13.42 31.07
C ILE A 33 24.92 13.65 29.56
N GLY A 34 24.11 12.83 28.89
CA GLY A 34 23.77 12.99 27.48
C GLY A 34 23.55 11.68 26.74
N TRP A 35 23.68 11.73 25.42
CA TRP A 35 23.52 10.59 24.52
C TRP A 35 24.80 9.73 24.47
N SER A 36 24.61 8.42 24.39
CA SER A 36 25.66 7.47 24.04
C SER A 36 25.99 7.56 22.54
N ASN A 37 27.07 6.89 22.14
CA ASN A 37 27.31 6.58 20.74
C ASN A 37 26.15 5.74 20.17
N LEU A 38 25.91 5.86 18.86
CA LEU A 38 24.98 5.00 18.14
C LEU A 38 25.51 3.55 18.10
N SER A 39 24.58 2.60 18.16
CA SER A 39 24.86 1.21 17.81
C SER A 39 25.28 1.10 16.34
N PRO A 40 25.90 -0.02 15.93
CA PRO A 40 25.98 -0.37 14.52
C PRO A 40 24.61 -0.38 13.86
N TRP A 41 24.56 -0.03 12.57
CA TRP A 41 23.35 -0.11 11.77
C TRP A 41 22.99 -1.57 11.50
N ILE A 42 21.71 -1.89 11.69
CA ILE A 42 21.12 -3.15 11.24
C ILE A 42 20.17 -2.88 10.07
N MET A 43 20.11 -3.81 9.12
CA MET A 43 19.15 -3.77 8.02
C MET A 43 17.95 -4.65 8.37
N ALA A 44 16.75 -4.11 8.18
CA ALA A 44 15.49 -4.82 8.38
C ALA A 44 14.54 -4.56 7.21
N SER A 45 13.87 -5.61 6.74
CA SER A 45 12.94 -5.52 5.61
C SER A 45 11.50 -5.65 6.12
N THR A 46 10.61 -4.77 5.63
CA THR A 46 9.17 -4.92 5.86
C THR A 46 8.58 -6.02 4.99
N THR A 47 7.55 -6.68 5.51
CA THR A 47 6.82 -7.71 4.76
C THR A 47 5.98 -7.08 3.64
N GLU A 48 5.42 -7.95 2.78
CA GLU A 48 4.43 -7.54 1.79
C GLU A 48 3.20 -6.90 2.45
N GLY A 49 2.53 -6.03 1.71
CA GLY A 49 1.31 -5.34 2.10
C GLY A 49 0.31 -5.27 0.96
N ALA A 50 -0.86 -4.70 1.23
CA ALA A 50 -1.90 -4.54 0.21
C ALA A 50 -1.42 -3.61 -0.92
N PRO A 51 -1.72 -3.92 -2.20
CA PRO A 51 -1.47 -2.99 -3.30
C PRO A 51 -2.13 -1.64 -3.02
N SER A 52 -1.38 -0.55 -3.19
CA SER A 52 -1.85 0.81 -2.95
C SER A 52 -2.27 1.55 -4.21
N GLY A 53 -2.12 0.94 -5.39
CA GLY A 53 -2.48 1.53 -6.68
C GLY A 53 -3.37 0.61 -7.53
N PRO A 54 -4.28 1.19 -8.32
CA PRO A 54 -5.12 0.42 -9.23
C PRO A 54 -4.32 -0.06 -10.46
N PRO A 55 -4.86 -1.01 -11.24
CA PRO A 55 -4.38 -1.28 -12.59
C PRO A 55 -4.41 -0.01 -13.45
N LEU A 56 -3.43 0.13 -14.33
CA LEU A 56 -3.30 1.28 -15.21
C LEU A 56 -4.05 1.04 -16.53
N ASN A 57 -4.43 2.12 -17.20
CA ASN A 57 -4.96 2.09 -18.56
C ASN A 57 -6.12 1.08 -18.77
N VAL A 58 -7.09 1.12 -17.86
CA VAL A 58 -8.28 0.26 -17.92
C VAL A 58 -9.13 0.70 -19.11
N THR A 59 -9.30 -0.20 -20.08
CA THR A 59 -10.11 0.02 -21.28
C THR A 59 -11.15 -1.07 -21.42
N ILE A 60 -12.33 -0.69 -21.93
CA ILE A 60 -13.48 -1.58 -22.10
C ILE A 60 -13.92 -1.48 -23.56
N SER A 61 -14.11 -2.62 -24.19
CA SER A 61 -14.70 -2.73 -25.53
C SER A 61 -15.85 -3.73 -25.49
N ILE A 62 -17.00 -3.31 -25.99
CA ILE A 62 -18.20 -4.14 -26.07
C ILE A 62 -18.25 -4.75 -27.45
N ASN A 63 -18.45 -6.06 -27.51
CA ASN A 63 -18.78 -6.74 -28.74
C ASN A 63 -20.29 -7.00 -28.75
N GLU A 64 -21.01 -6.09 -29.40
CA GLU A 64 -22.47 -6.10 -29.51
C GLU A 64 -23.00 -7.37 -30.19
N SER A 65 -22.25 -7.92 -31.15
CA SER A 65 -22.65 -9.11 -31.89
C SER A 65 -22.60 -10.39 -31.04
N SER A 66 -21.79 -10.41 -29.97
CA SER A 66 -21.61 -11.57 -29.11
C SER A 66 -22.02 -11.34 -27.66
N SER A 67 -22.68 -10.22 -27.35
CA SER A 67 -23.06 -9.83 -25.99
C SER A 67 -21.91 -9.98 -24.98
N SER A 68 -20.69 -9.66 -25.39
CA SER A 68 -19.48 -9.89 -24.59
C SER A 68 -18.70 -8.61 -24.37
N VAL A 69 -18.06 -8.50 -23.21
CA VAL A 69 -17.26 -7.35 -22.83
C VAL A 69 -15.80 -7.77 -22.69
N ILE A 70 -14.91 -7.06 -23.37
CA ILE A 70 -13.46 -7.24 -23.26
C ILE A 70 -12.92 -6.10 -22.41
N VAL A 71 -12.26 -6.44 -21.30
CA VAL A 71 -11.61 -5.49 -20.40
C VAL A 71 -10.10 -5.71 -20.48
N LYS A 72 -9.33 -4.64 -20.72
CA LYS A 72 -7.86 -4.66 -20.78
C LYS A 72 -7.29 -3.66 -19.79
N TRP A 73 -6.16 -4.00 -19.18
CA TRP A 73 -5.44 -3.12 -18.26
C TRP A 73 -3.96 -3.46 -18.27
N ILE A 74 -3.16 -2.55 -17.69
CA ILE A 74 -1.73 -2.67 -17.47
C ILE A 74 -1.49 -2.90 -15.97
N LYS A 75 -0.49 -3.73 -15.66
CA LYS A 75 -0.06 -4.03 -14.29
C LYS A 75 0.32 -2.73 -13.54
N PRO A 76 -0.05 -2.58 -12.24
CA PRO A 76 0.39 -1.44 -11.45
C PRO A 76 1.93 -1.34 -11.35
N PRO A 77 2.49 -0.14 -11.16
CA PRO A 77 3.90 0.04 -10.87
C PRO A 77 4.35 -0.77 -9.65
N ALA A 78 5.60 -1.24 -9.64
CA ALA A 78 6.13 -2.06 -8.54
C ALA A 78 6.08 -1.35 -7.17
N SER A 79 6.28 -0.04 -7.16
CA SER A 79 6.16 0.79 -5.96
C SER A 79 4.75 0.85 -5.38
N GLN A 80 3.72 0.44 -6.12
CA GLN A 80 2.32 0.43 -5.70
C GLN A 80 1.79 -1.00 -5.47
N MET A 81 2.56 -2.03 -5.81
CA MET A 81 2.16 -3.42 -5.57
C MET A 81 2.39 -3.83 -4.12
N ASN A 82 3.35 -3.19 -3.43
CA ASN A 82 3.69 -3.49 -2.04
C ASN A 82 4.04 -4.96 -1.79
N GLY A 83 4.53 -5.67 -2.81
CA GLY A 83 4.78 -7.11 -2.78
C GLY A 83 4.54 -7.76 -4.13
N LYS A 84 4.47 -9.09 -4.15
CA LYS A 84 4.16 -9.86 -5.35
C LYS A 84 2.65 -9.81 -5.66
N LEU A 85 2.33 -9.32 -6.85
CA LEU A 85 0.96 -9.37 -7.36
C LEU A 85 0.46 -10.82 -7.51
N GLN A 86 -0.64 -11.16 -6.82
CA GLN A 86 -1.24 -12.50 -6.81
C GLN A 86 -2.39 -12.64 -7.82
N SER A 87 -3.33 -11.69 -7.85
CA SER A 87 -4.54 -11.77 -8.69
C SER A 87 -5.17 -10.39 -8.96
N TYR A 88 -6.18 -10.37 -9.86
CA TYR A 88 -7.05 -9.23 -10.11
C TYR A 88 -8.50 -9.62 -9.79
N ARG A 89 -9.31 -8.67 -9.29
CA ARG A 89 -10.74 -8.86 -9.05
C ARG A 89 -11.55 -7.89 -9.90
N ILE A 90 -12.54 -8.41 -10.62
CA ILE A 90 -13.44 -7.63 -11.48
C ILE A 90 -14.86 -7.75 -10.92
N SER A 91 -15.55 -6.62 -10.80
CA SER A 91 -16.95 -6.54 -10.36
C SER A 91 -17.70 -5.56 -11.25
N HIS A 92 -18.96 -5.87 -11.58
CA HIS A 92 -19.85 -5.02 -12.36
C HIS A 92 -21.20 -4.91 -11.66
N VAL A 93 -21.93 -3.82 -11.92
CA VAL A 93 -23.30 -3.59 -11.44
C VAL A 93 -24.14 -3.05 -12.58
N TRP A 94 -25.42 -3.45 -12.64
CA TRP A 94 -26.37 -2.85 -13.56
C TRP A 94 -26.73 -1.45 -13.07
N GLN A 95 -26.57 -0.45 -13.93
CA GLN A 95 -27.09 0.89 -13.66
C GLN A 95 -28.46 1.01 -14.31
N THR A 96 -29.52 0.93 -13.51
CA THR A 96 -30.87 1.31 -13.94
C THR A 96 -30.98 2.82 -13.86
N SER A 97 -31.27 3.49 -14.98
CA SER A 97 -31.40 4.94 -15.02
C SER A 97 -32.73 5.41 -14.40
N GLU A 98 -32.76 5.68 -13.09
CA GLU A 98 -33.85 6.42 -12.45
C GLU A 98 -33.61 7.94 -12.55
N ARG A 99 -33.70 8.51 -13.76
CA ARG A 99 -33.74 9.97 -13.96
C ARG A 99 -34.58 10.32 -15.18
N SER A 100 -35.91 10.28 -15.05
CA SER A 100 -36.84 11.05 -15.91
C SER A 100 -38.28 11.15 -15.35
N VAL A 101 -38.49 11.06 -14.02
CA VAL A 101 -39.84 11.24 -13.43
C VAL A 101 -39.81 12.25 -12.30
N ARG A 102 -39.48 13.51 -12.57
CA ARG A 102 -39.89 14.70 -11.78
C ARG A 102 -39.73 15.99 -12.60
N MET A 103 -40.56 16.16 -13.61
CA MET A 103 -40.99 17.47 -14.13
C MET A 103 -42.42 17.32 -14.63
N ASN A 104 -43.36 17.61 -13.75
CA ASN A 104 -44.70 18.15 -14.03
C ASN A 104 -45.27 18.69 -12.72
#